data_AF-A0A920HV00-F1
#
_entry.id   AF-A0A920HV00-F1
#
_cell.length_a   1.000
_cell.length_b   1.000
_cell.length_c   1.000
_cell.angle_alpha   90.00
_cell.angle_beta   90.00
_cell.angle_gamma   90.00
#
_symmetry.space_group_name_H-M   'P 1'
#
loop_
_entity.id
_entity.type
_entity.pdbx_description
1 polymer ?
#
loop_
_entity_poly.entity_id
_entity_poly.type
_entity_poly.pdbx_seq_one_letter_code
_entity_poly.pdbx_strand_id
1 'polypeptide(L)' 'MRYMTPYSVIMAVNLEPIYSIIIALIIFNDSESMNTFFYLGGTLILLTVFFDGYIKAKKKSLKK' A
#
# COMPACT_ATOMS: atom_id res chain seq x y z
N MET A 1 -23.71 -6.87 11.35
CA MET A 1 -22.68 -5.86 11.06
C MET A 1 -21.33 -6.57 11.05
N ARG A 2 -20.51 -6.44 10.00
CA ARG A 2 -19.17 -7.07 9.97
C ARG A 2 -18.27 -6.29 10.92
N TYR A 3 -17.90 -6.88 12.04
CA TYR A 3 -17.01 -6.27 13.02
C TYR A 3 -15.58 -6.28 12.46
N MET A 4 -15.11 -5.13 11.98
CA MET A 4 -13.68 -4.92 11.71
C MET A 4 -12.99 -4.63 13.05
N THR A 5 -11.89 -5.32 13.31
CA THR A 5 -11.07 -4.99 14.48
C THR A 5 -10.47 -3.60 14.31
N PRO A 6 -10.20 -2.85 15.40
CA PRO A 6 -9.51 -1.56 15.33
C PRO A 6 -8.23 -1.62 14.49
N TYR A 7 -7.50 -2.73 14.58
CA TYR A 7 -6.32 -3.00 13.75
C TYR A 7 -6.61 -3.07 12.24
N SER A 8 -7.74 -3.68 11.84
CA SER A 8 -8.13 -3.78 10.42
C SER A 8 -8.49 -2.41 9.84
N VAL A 9 -9.12 -1.56 10.66
CA VAL A 9 -9.45 -0.18 10.28
C VAL A 9 -8.17 0.63 10.08
N ILE A 10 -7.24 0.57 11.03
CA ILE A 10 -5.94 1.27 10.94
C ILE A 10 -5.14 0.78 9.72
N MET A 11 -5.15 -0.52 9.44
CA MET A 11 -4.49 -1.05 8.25
C MET A 11 -5.11 -0.56 6.94
N ALA A 12 -6.44 -0.42 6.88
CA ALA A 12 -7.09 0.13 5.71
C ALA A 12 -6.72 1.61 5.48
N VAL A 13 -6.62 2.39 6.55
CA VAL A 13 -6.16 3.79 6.51
C VAL A 13 -4.70 3.88 6.06
N ASN A 14 -3.83 2.96 6.49
CA ASN A 14 -2.44 2.92 6.02
C ASN A 14 -2.28 2.67 4.51
N LEU A 15 -3.34 2.25 3.80
CA LEU A 15 -3.34 2.14 2.34
C LEU A 15 -3.70 3.46 1.63
N GLU A 16 -4.27 4.44 2.34
CA GLU A 16 -4.63 5.75 1.81
C GLU A 16 -3.46 6.47 1.10
N PRO A 17 -2.23 6.49 1.65
CA PRO A 17 -1.08 7.07 0.95
C PRO A 17 -0.73 6.33 -0.33
N ILE A 18 -0.84 4.99 -0.35
CA ILE A 18 -0.52 4.18 -1.53
C ILE A 18 -1.49 4.46 -2.67
N TYR A 19 -2.80 4.42 -2.39
CA TYR A 19 -3.80 4.68 -3.42
C TYR A 19 -3.72 6.14 -3.91
N SER A 20 -3.38 7.09 -3.04
CA SER A 20 -3.13 8.48 -3.43
C SER A 20 -1.96 8.61 -4.40
N ILE A 21 -0.85 7.89 -4.17
CA ILE A 21 0.30 7.85 -5.10
C ILE A 21 -0.11 7.23 -6.44
N ILE A 22 -0.86 6.13 -6.44
CA ILE A 22 -1.33 5.48 -7.67
C ILE A 22 -2.22 6.41 -8.49
N ILE A 23 -3.17 7.08 -7.84
CA ILE A 23 -4.06 8.05 -8.49
C ILE A 23 -3.26 9.25 -9.02
N ALA A 24 -2.30 9.76 -8.24
CA ALA A 24 -1.43 10.84 -8.67
C ALA A 24 -0.63 10.47 -9.91
N LEU A 25 -0.08 9.25 -10.00
CA LEU A 25 0.63 8.76 -11.19
C LEU A 25 -0.28 8.65 -12.43
N ILE A 26 -1.55 8.24 -12.25
CA ILE A 26 -2.52 8.14 -13.36
C ILE A 26 -2.92 9.54 -13.87
N ILE A 27 -3.14 10.50 -12.97
CA ILE A 27 -3.62 11.84 -13.31
C ILE A 27 -2.48 12.74 -13.81
N PHE A 28 -1.33 12.71 -13.14
CA PHE A 28 -0.17 13.59 -13.38
C PHE A 28 0.93 12.89 -14.16
N ASN A 29 0.57 11.96 -15.06
CA ASN A 29 1.45 11.09 -15.84
C ASN A 29 2.55 11.82 -16.66
N ASP A 30 2.60 13.16 -16.63
CA ASP A 30 3.17 13.94 -17.73
C ASP A 30 3.78 15.30 -17.36
N SER A 31 4.53 15.48 -16.25
CA SER A 31 5.21 16.79 -16.09
C SER A 31 6.58 16.86 -15.47
N GLU A 32 7.12 15.87 -14.76
CA GLU A 32 8.49 15.97 -14.25
C GLU A 32 9.06 14.58 -13.95
N SER A 33 10.25 14.28 -14.48
CA SER A 33 11.06 13.17 -14.00
C SER A 33 11.25 13.35 -12.50
N MET A 34 10.53 12.57 -11.70
CA MET A 34 10.61 12.71 -10.26
C MET A 34 12.04 12.41 -9.79
N ASN A 35 12.48 13.07 -8.72
CA ASN A 35 13.82 12.85 -8.18
C ASN A 35 14.03 11.35 -7.90
N THR A 36 15.23 10.82 -8.13
CA THR A 36 15.62 9.43 -7.82
C THR A 36 15.17 8.97 -6.43
N PHE A 37 15.19 9.87 -5.43
CA PHE A 37 14.69 9.59 -4.08
C PHE A 37 13.19 9.30 -4.01
N PHE A 38 12.37 9.92 -4.88
CA PHE A 38 10.95 9.63 -4.97
C PHE A 38 10.70 8.20 -5.44
N TYR A 39 11.42 7.74 -6.47
CA TYR A 39 11.32 6.37 -6.96
C TYR A 39 11.75 5.34 -5.90
N LEU A 40 12.83 5.63 -5.16
CA LEU A 40 13.27 4.79 -4.05
C LEU A 40 12.22 4.74 -2.93
N GLY A 41 11.68 5.90 -2.51
CA GLY A 41 10.65 5.98 -1.48
C GLY A 41 9.35 5.26 -1.88
N GLY A 42 8.87 5.49 -3.11
CA GLY A 42 7.68 4.82 -3.65
C GLY A 42 7.85 3.30 -3.72
N THR A 43 9.02 2.83 -4.15
CA THR A 43 9.35 1.39 -4.19
C THR A 43 9.35 0.78 -2.78
N LEU A 44 9.93 1.47 -1.78
CA LEU A 44 9.99 1.00 -0.40
C LEU A 44 8.59 0.87 0.22
N ILE A 45 7.72 1.86 -0.01
CA ILE A 45 6.33 1.85 0.46
C ILE A 45 5.55 0.71 -0.21
N LEU A 46 5.69 0.54 -1.52
CA LEU A 46 5.06 -0.57 -2.26
C LEU A 46 5.49 -1.94 -1.73
N LEU A 47 6.79 -2.14 -1.50
CA LEU A 47 7.32 -3.38 -0.94
C LEU A 47 6.75 -3.65 0.46
N THR A 48 6.65 -2.63 1.30
CA THR A 48 6.14 -2.75 2.67
C THR A 48 4.69 -3.26 2.68
N VAL A 49 3.82 -2.66 1.85
CA VAL A 49 2.43 -3.08 1.74
C VAL A 49 2.28 -4.44 1.06
N PHE A 50 3.10 -4.72 0.05
CA PHE A 50 3.12 -6.03 -0.59
C PHE A 50 3.49 -7.13 0.42
N PHE A 51 4.51 -6.93 1.24
CA PHE A 51 4.90 -7.88 2.27
C PHE A 51 3.84 -8.05 3.36
N ASP A 52 3.21 -6.98 3.84
CA ASP A 52 2.11 -7.08 4.80
C ASP A 52 0.93 -7.90 4.25
N GLY A 53 0.54 -7.63 2.99
CA GLY A 53 -0.48 -8.40 2.28
C GLY A 53 -0.09 -9.87 2.09
N TYR A 54 1.15 -10.13 1.65
CA TYR A 54 1.67 -11.47 1.42
C TYR A 54 1.73 -12.30 2.71
N ILE A 55 2.24 -11.73 3.81
CA ILE A 55 2.31 -12.40 5.11
C ILE A 55 0.91 -12.72 5.63
N LYS A 56 -0.05 -11.79 5.51
CA LYS A 56 -1.45 -12.03 5.91
C LYS A 56 -2.12 -13.11 5.05
N ALA A 57 -1.88 -13.10 3.74
CA ALA A 57 -2.38 -14.14 2.83
C ALA A 57 -1.82 -15.52 3.19
N LYS A 58 -0.50 -15.62 3.43
CA LYS A 58 0.16 -16.86 3.86
C LYS A 58 -0.35 -17.34 5.22
N LYS A 59 -0.54 -16.44 6.18
CA LYS A 59 -1.07 -16.78 7.52
C LYS A 59 -2.53 -17.26 7.47
N LYS A 60 -3.32 -16.78 6.51
CA LYS A 60 -4.68 -17.27 6.25
C LYS A 60 -4.69 -18.64 5.58
N SER A 61 -3.70 -18.94 4.74
CA SER A 61 -3.49 -20.27 4.14
C SER A 61 -3.08 -21.32 5.18
N LEU A 62 -2.19 -20.97 6.13
CA LEU A 62 -1.69 -21.86 7.18
C LEU A 62 -2.69 -22.16 8.32
N LYS A 63 -3.80 -21.41 8.40
CA LYS A 63 -4.88 -21.62 9.38
C LYS A 63 -6.07 -22.42 8.80
N LYS A 64 -5.93 -22.94 7.58
CA LYS A 64 -6.91 -23.79 6.92
C LYS A 64 -6.43 -25.24 6.97
#